data_AF-A0A915C1Q6-F1
#
_entry.id   AF-A0A915C1Q6-F1
#
_cell.length_a   1.000
_cell.length_b   1.000
_cell.length_c   1.000
_cell.angle_alpha   90.00
_cell.angle_beta   90.00
_cell.angle_gamma   90.00
#
_symmetry.space_group_name_H-M   'P 1'
#
loop_
_entity.id
_entity.type
_entity.pdbx_description
1 polymer ?
#
loop_
_entity_poly.entity_id
_entity_poly.type
_entity_poly.pdbx_seq_one_letter_code
_entity_poly.pdbx_strand_id
1 'polypeptide(L)'
;MSMAMKNALNKTVERFINSSVTSANTFIFVYGTLKRNEPNYEIMTNISTGKCHLIGCGRTVERFPLLIASKFNIPFCLQQPGIGYRIHGEVYEVDEAKMNALDEFEAHPHFYKRQLQQIEMDSGELLMAWIYLLSSWKPELVQEGSEFMENYSSKGSHGRPYVSRHIREKQIDIDGEGLIEQITGHLSK
;
A
#
# COMPACT_ATOMS: atom_id res chain seq x y z
N MET A 1 -4.13 13.01 54.67
CA MET A 1 -5.10 12.82 53.55
C MET A 1 -5.75 11.44 53.70
N SER A 2 -7.09 11.41 53.71
CA SER A 2 -7.90 10.19 53.87
C SER A 2 -7.58 9.14 52.79
N MET A 3 -7.64 7.86 53.17
CA MET A 3 -7.47 6.70 52.29
C MET A 3 -8.44 6.74 51.09
N ALA A 4 -9.61 7.37 51.26
CA ALA A 4 -10.58 7.59 50.19
C ALA A 4 -10.09 8.58 49.11
N MET A 5 -9.33 9.62 49.48
CA MET A 5 -8.79 10.60 48.53
C MET A 5 -7.62 10.03 47.71
N LYS A 6 -6.80 9.17 48.31
CA LYS A 6 -5.71 8.46 47.59
C LYS A 6 -6.28 7.49 46.54
N ASN A 7 -7.36 6.77 46.88
CA ASN A 7 -8.02 5.86 45.95
C ASN A 7 -8.76 6.59 44.80
N ALA A 8 -9.35 7.76 45.08
CA ALA A 8 -9.99 8.57 44.04
C ALA A 8 -8.95 9.16 43.07
N LEU A 9 -7.79 9.61 43.57
CA LEU A 9 -6.70 10.12 42.74
C LEU A 9 -6.11 9.02 41.86
N ASN A 10 -5.85 7.83 42.42
CA ASN A 10 -5.35 6.68 41.65
C ASN A 10 -6.34 6.24 40.56
N LYS A 11 -7.64 6.16 40.85
CA LYS A 11 -8.66 5.86 39.83
C LYS A 11 -8.77 6.93 38.74
N THR A 12 -8.52 8.19 39.07
CA THR A 12 -8.55 9.30 38.10
C THR A 12 -7.30 9.27 37.21
N VAL A 13 -6.14 8.98 37.79
CA VAL A 13 -4.87 8.79 37.07
C VAL A 13 -4.94 7.53 36.18
N GLU A 14 -5.48 6.42 36.66
CA GLU A 14 -5.73 5.21 35.85
C GLU A 14 -6.71 5.48 34.69
N ARG A 15 -7.76 6.28 34.89
CA ARG A 15 -8.66 6.71 33.80
C ARG A 15 -7.97 7.61 32.79
N PHE A 16 -7.06 8.48 33.23
CA PHE A 16 -6.28 9.36 32.34
C PHE A 16 -5.20 8.59 31.56
N ILE A 17 -4.57 7.59 32.19
CA ILE A 17 -3.62 6.69 31.53
C ILE A 17 -4.35 5.78 30.53
N ASN A 18 -5.54 5.27 30.88
CA ASN A 18 -6.37 4.49 29.95
C ASN A 18 -7.05 5.33 28.85
N SER A 19 -7.21 6.64 29.03
CA SER A 19 -7.67 7.53 27.94
C SER A 19 -6.55 7.93 26.98
N SER A 20 -5.31 7.55 27.28
CA SER A 20 -4.10 7.92 26.53
C SER A 20 -3.46 6.73 25.82
N VAL A 21 -4.21 5.64 25.61
CA VAL A 21 -3.89 4.68 24.54
C VAL A 21 -4.63 5.14 23.29
N THR A 22 -4.27 6.31 22.78
CA THR A 22 -4.45 6.57 21.35
C THR A 22 -3.49 5.63 20.65
N SER A 23 -4.03 4.53 20.13
CA SER A 23 -3.35 3.72 19.13
C SER A 23 -2.71 4.68 18.14
N ALA A 24 -1.39 4.61 17.94
CA ALA A 24 -0.74 5.47 16.96
C ALA A 24 -1.45 5.29 15.61
N ASN A 25 -1.95 6.39 15.04
CA ASN A 25 -2.66 6.34 13.76
C ASN A 25 -1.78 5.66 12.72
N THR A 26 -2.31 4.64 12.05
CA THR A 26 -1.60 3.91 11.02
C THR A 26 -1.99 4.49 9.66
N PHE A 27 -1.01 5.04 8.95
CA PHE A 27 -1.21 5.59 7.62
C PHE A 27 -0.67 4.65 6.54
N ILE A 28 -1.43 4.47 5.47
CA ILE A 28 -1.02 3.76 4.25
C ILE A 28 -1.06 4.73 3.07
N PHE A 29 -0.04 4.70 2.24
CA PHE A 29 0.07 5.42 0.98
C PHE A 29 -0.15 4.44 -0.18
N VAL A 30 -1.19 4.70 -0.98
CA VAL A 30 -1.53 3.90 -2.16
C VAL A 30 -1.24 4.68 -3.43
N TYR A 31 -0.51 4.06 -4.36
CA TYR A 31 -0.09 4.68 -5.63
C TYR A 31 -0.70 4.01 -6.86
N GLY A 32 -1.15 2.76 -6.72
CA GLY A 32 -1.56 1.90 -7.82
C GLY A 32 -3.07 1.65 -7.87
N THR A 33 -3.44 0.39 -8.05
CA THR A 33 -4.84 -0.03 -8.29
C THR A 33 -5.81 0.24 -7.14
N LEU A 34 -5.31 0.53 -5.93
CA LEU A 34 -6.12 0.83 -4.74
C LEU A 34 -6.56 2.30 -4.63
N LYS A 35 -6.04 3.21 -5.46
CA LYS A 35 -6.47 4.63 -5.46
C LYS A 35 -7.93 4.78 -5.87
N ARG A 36 -8.57 5.90 -5.50
CA ARG A 36 -9.90 6.26 -6.04
C ARG A 36 -9.90 6.21 -7.57
N ASN A 37 -11.01 5.71 -8.12
CA ASN A 37 -11.23 5.51 -9.56
C ASN A 37 -10.32 4.46 -10.23
N GLU A 38 -9.50 3.73 -9.45
CA GLU A 38 -8.71 2.61 -9.95
C GLU A 38 -9.39 1.26 -9.66
N PRO A 39 -9.02 0.18 -10.38
CA PRO A 39 -9.81 -1.06 -10.43
C PRO A 39 -10.05 -1.77 -9.09
N ASN A 40 -9.17 -1.60 -8.11
CA ASN A 40 -9.24 -2.30 -6.82
C ASN A 40 -9.64 -1.36 -5.67
N TYR A 41 -10.15 -0.16 -5.95
CA TYR A 41 -10.57 0.80 -4.93
C TYR A 41 -11.60 0.25 -3.94
N GLU A 42 -12.47 -0.67 -4.40
CA GLU A 42 -13.50 -1.30 -3.56
C GLU A 42 -12.93 -1.96 -2.30
N ILE A 43 -11.67 -2.43 -2.34
CA ILE A 43 -10.97 -3.07 -1.23
C ILE A 43 -10.68 -2.07 -0.11
N MET A 44 -10.34 -0.83 -0.48
CA MET A 44 -10.19 0.26 0.49
C MET A 44 -11.52 0.49 1.19
N THR A 45 -12.60 0.65 0.43
CA THR A 45 -13.93 1.00 0.96
C THR A 45 -14.70 -0.16 1.60
N ASN A 46 -14.23 -1.40 1.47
CA ASN A 46 -14.94 -2.55 2.02
C ASN A 46 -14.89 -2.54 3.55
N ILE A 47 -16.03 -2.25 4.19
CA ILE A 47 -16.14 -2.18 5.65
C ILE A 47 -15.98 -3.54 6.34
N SER A 48 -16.18 -4.65 5.62
CA SER A 48 -16.00 -5.99 6.19
C SER A 48 -14.53 -6.32 6.43
N THR A 49 -13.61 -5.61 5.77
CA THR A 49 -12.16 -5.78 5.91
C THR A 49 -11.53 -4.69 6.77
N GLY A 50 -12.30 -3.96 7.58
CA GLY A 50 -11.81 -2.90 8.47
C GLY A 50 -12.11 -1.48 7.96
N LYS A 51 -11.71 -0.48 8.75
CA LYS A 51 -11.97 0.93 8.47
C LYS A 51 -10.80 1.59 7.74
N CYS A 52 -11.12 2.46 6.81
CA CYS A 52 -10.18 3.41 6.24
C CYS A 52 -10.79 4.81 6.15
N HIS A 53 -9.97 5.84 6.29
CA HIS A 53 -10.36 7.23 6.10
C HIS A 53 -9.33 7.92 5.21
N LEU A 54 -9.78 8.57 4.12
CA LEU A 54 -8.90 9.33 3.24
C LEU A 54 -8.42 10.59 3.98
N ILE A 55 -7.11 10.73 4.12
CA ILE A 55 -6.47 11.94 4.67
C ILE A 55 -6.22 12.97 3.57
N GLY A 56 -5.77 12.51 2.40
CA GLY A 56 -5.56 13.39 1.25
C GLY A 56 -4.64 12.79 0.20
N CYS A 57 -4.31 13.61 -0.79
CA CYS A 57 -3.33 13.27 -1.81
C CYS A 57 -1.93 13.75 -1.40
N GLY A 58 -0.91 13.11 -1.94
CA GLY A 58 0.48 13.50 -1.74
C GLY A 58 1.41 12.71 -2.64
N ARG A 59 2.71 12.84 -2.38
CA ARG A 59 3.75 12.16 -3.12
C ARG A 59 4.90 11.72 -2.21
N THR A 60 5.56 10.63 -2.57
CA THR A 60 6.76 10.18 -1.85
C THR A 60 7.82 11.29 -1.84
N VAL A 61 8.55 11.47 -0.74
CA VAL A 61 9.72 12.36 -0.72
C VAL A 61 10.87 11.73 -1.50
N GLU A 62 11.14 10.45 -1.23
CA GLU A 62 12.09 9.64 -1.99
C GLU A 62 11.55 9.32 -3.39
N ARG A 63 12.44 9.10 -4.35
CA ARG A 63 12.11 8.67 -5.71
C ARG A 63 12.13 7.16 -5.81
N PHE A 64 11.16 6.61 -6.55
CA PHE A 64 11.10 5.19 -6.88
C PHE A 64 10.78 4.97 -8.36
N PRO A 65 11.23 3.85 -8.96
CA PRO A 65 10.74 3.40 -10.24
C PRO A 65 9.32 2.82 -10.07
N LEU A 66 8.34 3.48 -10.69
CA LEU A 66 7.00 2.93 -10.86
C LEU A 66 6.77 2.66 -12.34
N LEU A 67 6.40 1.43 -12.69
CA LEU A 67 6.13 1.02 -14.06
C LEU A 67 4.94 0.06 -14.14
N ILE A 68 4.38 -0.08 -15.34
CA ILE A 68 3.37 -1.09 -15.65
C ILE A 68 4.06 -2.24 -16.37
N ALA A 69 3.93 -3.46 -15.85
CA ALA A 69 4.55 -4.63 -16.43
C ALA A 69 3.65 -5.86 -16.32
N SER A 70 4.16 -7.00 -16.80
CA SER A 70 3.44 -8.26 -17.01
C SER A 70 2.33 -8.18 -18.06
N LYS A 71 1.86 -9.34 -18.53
CA LYS A 71 0.68 -9.47 -19.40
C LYS A 71 -0.62 -8.98 -18.75
N PHE A 72 -0.62 -8.79 -17.43
CA PHE A 72 -1.79 -8.31 -16.68
C PHE A 72 -1.77 -6.79 -16.42
N ASN A 73 -0.76 -6.08 -16.93
CA ASN A 73 -0.59 -4.63 -16.79
C ASN A 73 -0.70 -4.16 -15.32
N ILE A 74 0.04 -4.82 -14.44
CA ILE A 74 0.07 -4.52 -13.01
C ILE A 74 1.05 -3.36 -12.78
N PRO A 75 0.70 -2.34 -11.97
CA PRO A 75 1.66 -1.35 -11.53
C PRO A 75 2.60 -1.91 -10.46
N PHE A 76 3.91 -1.75 -10.68
CA PHE A 76 4.96 -2.15 -9.73
C PHE A 76 5.74 -0.92 -9.32
N CYS A 77 5.79 -0.62 -8.02
CA CYS A 77 6.76 0.33 -7.47
C CYS A 77 7.95 -0.47 -6.92
N LEU A 78 9.10 -0.34 -7.56
CA LEU A 78 10.29 -1.13 -7.23
C LEU A 78 10.99 -0.54 -6.01
N GLN A 79 11.52 -1.40 -5.13
CA GLN A 79 12.29 -1.00 -3.96
C GLN A 79 13.72 -0.58 -4.35
N GLN A 80 13.85 0.44 -5.20
CA GLN A 80 15.10 1.06 -5.63
C GLN A 80 15.07 2.57 -5.37
N PRO A 81 15.28 3.00 -4.11
CA PRO A 81 15.23 4.42 -3.77
C PRO A 81 16.25 5.23 -4.57
N GLY A 82 15.90 6.46 -4.92
CA GLY A 82 16.74 7.40 -5.65
C GLY A 82 16.62 7.31 -7.19
N ILE A 83 15.93 6.29 -7.72
CA ILE A 83 15.68 6.10 -9.16
C ILE A 83 14.22 6.47 -9.49
N GLY A 84 13.96 6.92 -10.72
CA GLY A 84 12.61 7.21 -11.18
C GLY A 84 12.10 8.55 -10.65
N TYR A 85 10.88 8.56 -10.11
CA TYR A 85 10.14 9.77 -9.78
C TYR A 85 9.62 9.76 -8.35
N ARG A 86 9.21 10.93 -7.87
CA ARG A 86 8.39 11.03 -6.67
C ARG A 86 6.98 10.54 -7.03
N ILE A 87 6.51 9.49 -6.37
CA ILE A 87 5.29 8.80 -6.77
C ILE A 87 4.09 9.50 -6.16
N HIS A 88 3.11 9.84 -6.98
CA HIS A 88 1.82 10.41 -6.57
C HIS A 88 0.84 9.33 -6.12
N GLY A 89 0.10 9.64 -5.07
CA GLY A 89 -0.86 8.72 -4.49
C GLY A 89 -1.77 9.36 -3.46
N GLU A 90 -2.43 8.50 -2.71
CA GLU A 90 -3.40 8.88 -1.69
C GLU A 90 -2.98 8.28 -0.34
N VAL A 91 -3.08 9.08 0.72
CA VAL A 91 -2.86 8.64 2.11
C VAL A 91 -4.19 8.36 2.77
N TYR A 92 -4.30 7.18 3.37
CA TYR A 92 -5.42 6.77 4.19
C TYR A 92 -4.95 6.47 5.62
N GLU A 93 -5.74 6.87 6.60
CA GLU A 93 -5.68 6.30 7.95
C GLU A 93 -6.46 4.99 7.95
N VAL A 94 -5.88 3.94 8.53
CA VAL A 94 -6.46 2.60 8.56
C VAL A 94 -6.39 2.00 9.95
N ASP A 95 -7.37 1.16 10.29
CA ASP A 95 -7.28 0.30 11.47
C ASP A 95 -6.43 -0.95 11.18
N GLU A 96 -6.10 -1.69 12.25
CA GLU A 96 -5.29 -2.90 12.16
C GLU A 96 -5.94 -3.98 11.27
N ALA A 97 -7.27 -4.10 11.31
CA ALA A 97 -8.01 -5.05 10.48
C ALA A 97 -7.84 -4.74 8.99
N LYS A 98 -7.98 -3.46 8.60
CA LYS A 98 -7.72 -3.00 7.24
C LYS A 98 -6.28 -3.21 6.82
N MET A 99 -5.35 -2.96 7.75
CA MET A 99 -3.93 -3.12 7.50
C MET A 99 -3.55 -4.58 7.21
N ASN A 100 -4.13 -5.54 7.95
CA ASN A 100 -3.95 -6.98 7.71
C ASN A 100 -4.59 -7.43 6.39
N ALA A 101 -5.79 -6.94 6.07
CA ALA A 101 -6.45 -7.25 4.81
C ALA A 101 -5.65 -6.75 3.58
N LEU A 102 -4.97 -5.60 3.71
CA LEU A 102 -4.08 -5.09 2.67
C LEU A 102 -2.79 -5.92 2.56
N ASP A 103 -2.24 -6.42 3.66
CA ASP A 103 -1.09 -7.32 3.64
C ASP A 103 -1.41 -8.63 2.90
N GLU A 104 -2.56 -9.24 3.20
CA GLU A 104 -3.05 -10.42 2.47
C GLU A 104 -3.27 -10.11 0.99
N PHE A 105 -3.92 -8.98 0.69
CA PHE A 105 -4.19 -8.57 -0.69
C PHE A 105 -2.90 -8.41 -1.49
N GLU A 106 -1.89 -7.73 -0.96
CA GLU A 106 -0.61 -7.48 -1.63
C GLU A 106 0.38 -8.65 -1.50
N ALA A 107 -0.06 -9.78 -0.92
CA ALA A 107 0.75 -10.96 -0.64
C ALA A 107 2.06 -10.62 0.11
N HIS A 108 1.96 -9.71 1.09
CA HIS A 108 3.06 -9.35 1.98
C HIS A 108 3.41 -10.50 2.92
N PRO A 109 4.70 -10.79 3.20
CA PRO A 109 5.93 -10.17 2.67
C PRO A 109 6.53 -10.88 1.45
N HIS A 110 5.79 -11.80 0.83
CA HIS A 110 6.29 -12.71 -0.20
C HIS A 110 6.36 -12.06 -1.59
N PHE A 111 5.37 -11.23 -1.95
CA PHE A 111 5.36 -10.52 -3.22
C PHE A 111 5.77 -9.06 -3.03
N TYR A 112 4.92 -8.24 -2.41
CA TYR A 112 5.27 -6.89 -2.00
C TYR A 112 5.75 -6.85 -0.54
N LYS A 113 6.67 -5.93 -0.25
CA LYS A 113 7.12 -5.64 1.11
C LYS A 113 6.63 -4.26 1.52
N ARG A 114 5.93 -4.21 2.65
CA ARG A 114 5.50 -2.96 3.25
C ARG A 114 6.70 -2.26 3.88
N GLN A 115 6.90 -0.99 3.54
CA GLN A 115 7.97 -0.15 4.08
C GLN A 115 7.41 1.20 4.50
N LEU A 116 7.96 1.77 5.56
CA LEU A 116 7.57 3.10 6.03
C LEU A 116 8.32 4.14 5.22
N GLN A 117 7.61 5.07 4.59
CA GLN A 117 8.16 6.14 3.77
C GLN A 117 7.59 7.49 4.16
N GLN A 118 8.38 8.54 3.98
CA GLN A 118 7.93 9.91 4.17
C GLN A 118 7.16 10.38 2.94
N ILE A 119 5.95 10.86 3.16
CA ILE A 119 5.06 11.41 2.14
C ILE A 119 4.95 12.92 2.35
N GLU A 120 5.14 13.68 1.29
CA GLU A 120 4.77 15.09 1.23
C GLU A 120 3.33 15.18 0.73
N MET A 121 2.44 15.57 1.63
CA MET A 121 1.03 15.83 1.32
C MET A 121 0.90 17.08 0.45
N ASP A 122 -0.19 17.15 -0.32
CA ASP A 122 -0.50 18.36 -1.12
C ASP A 122 -0.72 19.60 -0.25
N SER A 123 -1.02 19.43 1.04
CA SER A 123 -1.06 20.50 2.05
C SER A 123 0.32 21.06 2.42
N GLY A 124 1.40 20.39 2.02
CA GLY A 124 2.78 20.68 2.44
C GLY A 124 3.22 19.97 3.72
N GLU A 125 2.31 19.25 4.40
CA GLU A 125 2.66 18.45 5.58
C GLU A 125 3.48 17.21 5.19
N LEU A 126 4.44 16.85 6.05
CA LEU A 126 5.20 15.61 5.93
C LEU A 126 4.68 14.60 6.94
N LEU A 127 4.32 13.40 6.47
CA LEU A 127 3.89 12.30 7.32
C LEU A 127 4.52 10.98 6.91
N MET A 128 4.68 10.08 7.89
CA MET A 128 5.15 8.72 7.63
C MET A 128 3.96 7.82 7.30
N ALA A 129 4.00 7.17 6.14
CA ALA A 129 2.99 6.21 5.73
C ALA A 129 3.65 4.93 5.21
N TRP A 130 2.96 3.82 5.41
CA TRP A 130 3.36 2.54 4.85
C TRP A 130 3.07 2.52 3.34
N ILE A 131 3.97 1.93 2.55
CA ILE A 131 3.82 1.71 1.11
C ILE A 131 4.25 0.28 0.78
N TYR A 132 3.57 -0.36 -0.17
CA TYR A 132 3.93 -1.68 -0.68
C TYR A 132 4.90 -1.57 -1.85
N LEU A 133 6.12 -2.08 -1.68
CA LEU A 133 7.19 -2.03 -2.69
C LEU A 133 7.59 -3.43 -3.13
N LEU A 134 7.84 -3.61 -4.42
CA LEU A 134 8.35 -4.87 -4.95
C LEU A 134 9.86 -4.97 -4.66
N SER A 135 10.26 -5.98 -3.90
CA SER A 135 11.64 -6.10 -3.39
C SER A 135 12.55 -7.06 -4.17
N SER A 136 11.96 -7.88 -5.05
CA SER A 136 12.68 -8.80 -5.93
C SER A 136 11.93 -8.91 -7.25
N TRP A 137 12.66 -8.98 -8.37
CA TRP A 137 12.11 -9.14 -9.71
C TRP A 137 13.20 -9.67 -10.65
N LYS A 138 12.79 -10.30 -11.75
CA LYS A 138 13.69 -10.59 -12.86
C LYS A 138 13.94 -9.33 -13.71
N PRO A 139 15.13 -9.14 -14.32
CA PRO A 139 15.43 -7.96 -15.13
C PRO A 139 14.41 -7.68 -16.25
N GLU A 140 13.81 -8.72 -16.81
CA GLU A 140 12.80 -8.67 -17.87
C GLU A 140 11.60 -7.81 -17.47
N LEU A 141 11.25 -7.77 -16.17
CA LEU A 141 10.17 -6.92 -15.66
C LEU A 141 10.35 -5.45 -16.07
N VAL A 142 11.59 -4.96 -15.99
CA VAL A 142 11.95 -3.58 -16.33
C VAL A 142 12.17 -3.42 -17.82
N GLN A 143 12.77 -4.42 -18.48
CA GLN A 143 13.06 -4.39 -19.92
C GLN A 143 11.79 -4.39 -20.79
N GLU A 144 10.76 -5.12 -20.37
CA GLU A 144 9.47 -5.26 -21.08
C GLU A 144 8.36 -4.38 -20.47
N GLY A 145 8.66 -3.72 -19.36
CA GLY A 145 7.75 -2.81 -18.69
C GLY A 145 7.53 -1.50 -19.47
N SER A 146 6.60 -0.68 -19.00
CA SER A 146 6.47 0.68 -19.50
C SER A 146 7.65 1.53 -19.09
N GLU A 147 7.74 2.74 -19.64
CA GLU A 147 8.52 3.81 -19.04
C GLU A 147 8.12 4.03 -17.57
N PHE A 148 9.07 4.54 -16.78
CA PHE A 148 8.79 4.94 -15.41
C PHE A 148 7.80 6.12 -15.41
N MET A 149 6.88 6.11 -14.45
CA MET A 149 5.86 7.13 -14.31
C MET A 149 5.79 7.63 -12.87
N GLU A 150 5.34 8.87 -12.71
CA GLU A 150 5.10 9.46 -11.39
C GLU A 150 3.67 9.18 -10.86
N ASN A 151 2.72 8.89 -11.76
CA ASN A 151 1.32 8.70 -11.39
C ASN A 151 0.66 7.61 -12.25
N TYR A 152 0.30 6.50 -11.61
CA TYR A 152 -0.40 5.41 -12.29
C TYR A 152 -1.88 5.75 -12.55
N SER A 153 -2.38 5.36 -13.73
CA SER A 153 -3.80 5.11 -13.92
C SER A 153 -4.03 3.96 -14.89
N SER A 154 -4.93 3.02 -14.57
CA SER A 154 -5.28 1.92 -15.48
C SER A 154 -5.72 2.42 -16.86
N LYS A 155 -6.41 3.57 -16.92
CA LYS A 155 -6.89 4.19 -18.15
C LYS A 155 -5.96 5.29 -18.68
N GLY A 156 -4.69 5.28 -18.28
CA GLY A 156 -3.70 6.25 -18.70
C GLY A 156 -3.35 6.16 -20.20
N SER A 157 -2.64 7.17 -20.69
CA SER A 157 -2.23 7.31 -22.09
C SER A 157 -1.29 6.21 -22.60
N HIS A 158 -0.72 5.41 -21.71
CA HIS A 158 0.11 4.24 -22.05
C HIS A 158 -0.69 3.11 -22.72
N GLY A 159 -2.04 3.13 -22.66
CA GLY A 159 -2.86 2.13 -23.35
C GLY A 159 -2.74 0.71 -22.78
N ARG A 160 -2.36 0.59 -21.50
CA ARG A 160 -2.12 -0.68 -20.78
C ARG A 160 -3.12 -0.83 -19.63
N PRO A 161 -4.40 -1.14 -19.91
CA PRO A 161 -5.40 -1.30 -18.86
C PRO A 161 -5.12 -2.52 -17.99
N TYR A 162 -5.32 -2.35 -16.69
CA TYR A 162 -5.19 -3.41 -15.69
C TYR A 162 -6.12 -4.59 -16.00
N VAL A 163 -5.58 -5.80 -15.90
CA VAL A 163 -6.36 -7.04 -15.99
C VAL A 163 -6.72 -7.49 -14.58
N SER A 164 -8.03 -7.61 -14.31
CA SER A 164 -8.56 -7.97 -13.00
C SER A 164 -8.00 -9.30 -12.47
N ARG A 165 -7.92 -9.44 -11.14
CA ARG A 165 -7.44 -10.67 -10.49
C ARG A 165 -8.23 -11.91 -10.93
N HIS A 166 -9.54 -11.81 -11.08
CA HIS A 166 -10.39 -12.92 -11.52
C HIS A 166 -10.04 -13.43 -12.92
N ILE A 167 -9.76 -12.53 -13.87
CA ILE A 167 -9.33 -12.92 -15.23
C ILE A 167 -7.91 -13.49 -15.17
N ARG A 168 -7.03 -12.85 -14.37
CA ARG A 168 -5.65 -13.28 -14.17
C ARG A 168 -5.56 -14.69 -13.61
N GLU A 169 -6.33 -15.02 -12.57
CA GLU A 169 -6.33 -16.35 -11.93
C GLU A 169 -6.72 -17.44 -12.92
N LYS A 170 -7.79 -17.23 -13.71
CA LYS A 170 -8.18 -18.15 -14.78
C LYS A 170 -7.07 -18.38 -15.81
N GLN A 171 -6.26 -17.35 -16.09
CA GLN A 171 -5.18 -17.45 -17.05
C GLN A 171 -3.94 -18.12 -16.44
N ILE A 172 -3.63 -17.86 -15.18
CA ILE A 172 -2.56 -18.55 -14.43
C ILE A 172 -2.85 -20.06 -14.37
N ASP A 173 -4.09 -20.45 -14.13
CA ASP A 173 -4.50 -21.87 -14.14
C ASP A 173 -4.23 -22.54 -15.51
N ILE A 174 -4.30 -21.78 -16.60
CA ILE A 174 -4.01 -22.26 -17.96
C ILE A 174 -2.49 -22.32 -18.20
N ASP A 175 -1.76 -21.30 -17.76
CA ASP A 175 -0.32 -21.17 -18.04
C ASP A 175 0.54 -22.09 -17.16
N GLY A 176 0.04 -22.50 -15.98
CA GLY A 176 0.73 -23.40 -15.05
C GLY A 176 1.82 -22.76 -14.17
N GLU A 177 2.11 -21.47 -14.34
CA GLU A 177 3.06 -20.70 -13.52
C GLU A 177 2.37 -19.54 -12.79
N GLY A 178 2.63 -19.40 -11.48
CA GLY A 178 2.07 -18.33 -10.67
C GLY A 178 2.67 -16.95 -10.98
N LEU A 179 1.92 -15.88 -10.71
CA LEU A 179 2.39 -14.51 -10.94
C LEU A 179 3.71 -14.20 -10.22
N ILE A 180 3.85 -14.64 -8.96
CA ILE A 180 5.08 -14.39 -8.17
C ILE A 180 6.29 -15.02 -8.86
N GLU A 181 6.16 -16.23 -9.40
CA GLU A 181 7.23 -16.91 -10.12
C GLU A 181 7.57 -16.22 -11.45
N GLN A 182 6.55 -15.79 -12.20
CA GLN A 182 6.74 -15.03 -13.44
C GLN A 182 7.54 -13.74 -13.19
N ILE A 183 7.23 -13.02 -12.10
CA ILE A 183 7.82 -11.71 -11.79
C ILE A 183 9.17 -11.84 -11.08
N THR A 184 9.31 -12.77 -10.15
CA THR A 184 10.50 -12.87 -9.26
C THR A 184 11.46 -13.99 -9.64
N GLY A 185 10.99 -15.00 -10.39
CA GLY A 185 11.75 -16.22 -10.67
C GLY A 185 11.83 -17.20 -9.50
N HIS A 186 11.16 -16.92 -8.39
CA HIS A 186 11.07 -17.80 -7.25
C HIS A 186 9.69 -18.43 -7.16
N LEU A 187 9.65 -19.75 -6.94
CA LEU A 187 8.42 -20.45 -6.57
C LEU A 187 7.85 -19.84 -5.28
N SER A 188 6.54 -19.60 -5.26
CA SER A 188 5.84 -19.37 -3.99
C SER A 188 5.92 -20.65 -3.17
N LYS A 189 6.66 -20.62 -2.06
CA LYS A 189 6.72 -21.73 -1.10
C LYS A 189 5.42 -21.87 -0.32
#